data_AF-W2TIL0-F1
#
_entry.id   AF-W2TIL0-F1
#
_cell.length_a   1.000
_cell.length_b   1.000
_cell.length_c   1.000
_cell.angle_alpha   90.00
_cell.angle_beta   90.00
_cell.angle_gamma   90.00
#
_symmetry.space_group_name_H-M   'P 1'
#
loop_
_entity.id
_entity.type
_entity.pdbx_description
1 polymer ?
#
loop_
_entity_poly.entity_id
_entity_poly.type
_entity_poly.pdbx_seq_one_letter_code
_entity_poly.pdbx_strand_id
1 'polypeptide(L)'
;MILRCNTEPDFSLVICCKACNDVTVNYKERGALFFNSQNDNTQCFDRMSSNYCSRFQSNTDTWSAKRWSCNSQHFRLGFRVCRQSCGFCTMDWRNSPNPLKCT
;
A
#
# COMPACT_ATOMS: atom_id res chain seq x y z
N MET A 1 0.34 4.36 20.02
CA MET A 1 0.54 5.00 18.70
C MET A 1 1.74 4.37 17.98
N ILE A 2 2.97 4.45 18.52
CA ILE A 2 4.19 3.89 17.91
C ILE A 2 4.06 2.40 17.54
N LEU A 3 3.49 1.57 18.43
CA LEU A 3 3.30 0.13 18.17
C LEU A 3 2.59 -0.13 16.82
N ARG A 4 1.44 0.52 16.60
CA ARG A 4 0.65 0.36 15.38
C ARG A 4 1.36 0.90 14.13
N CYS A 5 2.23 1.90 14.28
CA CYS A 5 3.08 2.37 13.18
C CYS A 5 4.08 1.32 12.70
N ASN A 6 4.43 0.35 13.55
CA ASN A 6 5.43 -0.68 13.26
C ASN A 6 4.81 -2.05 12.96
N THR A 7 3.55 -2.28 13.34
CA THR A 7 2.90 -3.60 13.20
C THR A 7 1.72 -3.63 12.25
N GLU A 8 1.11 -2.48 11.93
CA GLU A 8 -0.09 -2.41 11.08
C GLU A 8 0.17 -1.57 9.82
N PRO A 9 0.37 -2.20 8.64
CA PRO A 9 0.68 -1.48 7.40
C PRO A 9 -0.42 -0.49 6.98
N ASP A 10 -1.70 -0.86 7.09
CA ASP A 10 -2.80 0.07 6.78
C ASP A 10 -2.79 1.29 7.70
N PHE A 11 -2.55 1.10 9.00
CA PHE A 11 -2.45 2.19 9.94
C PHE A 11 -1.24 3.08 9.64
N SER A 12 -0.08 2.45 9.41
CA SER A 12 1.21 3.12 9.25
C SER A 12 1.42 3.83 7.92
N LEU A 13 0.87 3.28 6.83
CA LEU A 13 1.13 3.74 5.46
C LEU A 13 -0.08 4.44 4.83
N VAL A 14 -1.28 4.29 5.40
CA VAL A 14 -2.52 4.88 4.84
C VAL A 14 -3.21 5.81 5.84
N ILE A 15 -3.60 5.31 7.02
CA ILE A 15 -4.49 6.04 7.95
C ILE A 15 -3.73 7.14 8.71
N CYS A 16 -2.63 6.79 9.36
CA CYS A 16 -1.84 7.67 10.21
C CYS A 16 -0.44 7.93 9.64
N CYS A 17 -0.32 7.93 8.30
CA CYS A 17 0.94 8.02 7.59
C CYS A 17 1.84 9.15 8.09
N LYS A 18 1.28 10.37 8.17
CA LYS A 18 2.01 11.57 8.63
C LYS A 18 2.43 11.45 10.09
N ALA A 19 1.50 11.15 10.98
CA ALA A 19 1.79 10.99 12.40
C ALA A 19 2.87 9.91 12.66
N CYS A 20 2.78 8.77 11.99
CA CYS A 20 3.81 7.74 12.08
C CYS A 20 5.16 8.21 11.51
N ASN A 21 5.16 9.05 10.48
CA ASN A 21 6.37 9.64 9.92
C ASN A 21 7.08 10.62 10.87
N ASP A 22 6.32 11.26 11.76
CA ASP A 22 6.85 12.22 12.73
C ASP A 22 7.44 11.52 13.96
N VAL A 23 6.98 10.30 14.28
CA VAL A 23 7.36 9.58 15.52
C VAL A 23 8.21 8.32 15.31
N THR A 24 8.40 7.88 14.06
CA THR A 24 9.16 6.65 13.72
C THR A 24 10.03 6.87 12.47
N VAL A 25 10.57 5.79 11.88
CA VAL A 25 11.32 5.87 10.62
C VAL A 25 10.44 6.37 9.48
N ASN A 26 11.06 6.89 8.42
CA ASN A 26 10.34 7.47 7.29
C ASN A 26 9.41 6.45 6.60
N TYR A 27 8.39 6.95 5.90
CA TYR A 27 7.34 6.16 5.25
C TYR A 27 7.86 5.06 4.31
N LYS A 28 8.89 5.36 3.52
CA LYS A 28 9.49 4.38 2.59
C LYS A 28 10.19 3.27 3.35
N GLU A 29 10.90 3.62 4.41
CA GLU A 29 11.55 2.65 5.28
C GLU A 29 10.52 1.75 5.98
N ARG A 30 9.40 2.31 6.47
CA ARG A 30 8.32 1.51 7.05
C ARG A 30 7.74 0.51 6.06
N GLY A 31 7.48 0.94 4.83
CA GLY A 31 7.04 0.04 3.76
C GLY A 31 8.02 -1.10 3.52
N ALA A 32 9.32 -0.80 3.47
CA ALA A 32 10.35 -1.81 3.33
C ALA A 32 10.38 -2.80 4.51
N LEU A 33 10.15 -2.32 5.74
CA LEU A 33 10.11 -3.17 6.94
C LEU A 33 8.89 -4.10 6.95
N PHE A 34 7.71 -3.60 6.55
CA PHE A 34 6.51 -4.43 6.47
C PHE A 34 6.61 -5.52 5.43
N PHE A 35 7.22 -5.21 4.28
CA PHE A 35 7.24 -6.10 3.12
C PHE A 35 8.62 -6.65 2.79
N ASN A 36 9.55 -6.66 3.75
CA ASN A 36 10.84 -7.29 3.55
C ASN A 36 10.66 -8.79 3.28
N SER A 37 11.28 -9.27 2.21
CA SER A 37 11.19 -10.63 1.65
C SER A 37 11.46 -11.81 2.60
N GLN A 38 11.86 -11.54 3.85
CA GLN A 38 12.29 -12.55 4.83
C GLN A 38 11.26 -12.89 5.90
N ASN A 39 10.18 -12.11 6.05
CA ASN A 39 9.11 -12.43 7.00
C ASN A 39 7.91 -12.98 6.24
N ASP A 40 7.37 -14.10 6.72
CA ASP A 40 6.08 -14.65 6.31
C ASP A 40 5.05 -13.52 6.29
N ASN A 41 4.76 -13.06 5.08
CA ASN A 41 4.20 -11.74 4.88
C ASN A 41 2.68 -11.83 5.00
N THR A 42 2.20 -12.17 6.20
CA THR A 42 0.78 -12.19 6.57
C THR A 42 0.09 -10.85 6.31
N GLN A 43 0.88 -9.79 6.12
CA GLN A 43 0.45 -8.46 5.74
C GLN A 43 0.34 -8.26 4.22
N CYS A 44 0.79 -9.21 3.42
CA CYS A 44 0.68 -9.20 1.97
C CYS A 44 -0.51 -10.05 1.50
N PHE A 45 -1.65 -9.40 1.34
CA PHE A 45 -2.86 -10.04 0.80
C PHE A 45 -3.76 -9.00 0.16
N ASP A 46 -4.59 -9.44 -0.77
CA ASP A 46 -5.69 -8.63 -1.29
C ASP A 46 -6.91 -8.74 -0.36
N ARG A 47 -7.55 -7.61 -0.04
CA ARG A 47 -8.81 -7.62 0.71
C ARG A 47 -10.00 -8.01 -0.17
N MET A 48 -9.89 -7.74 -1.48
CA MET A 48 -10.88 -8.06 -2.48
C MET A 48 -10.51 -9.35 -3.23
N SER A 49 -11.48 -9.91 -3.95
CA SER A 49 -11.25 -11.12 -4.75
C SER A 49 -10.27 -10.87 -5.90
N SER A 50 -9.61 -11.94 -6.36
CA SER A 50 -8.69 -11.89 -7.50
C SER A 50 -9.33 -11.30 -8.76
N ASN A 51 -10.59 -11.65 -9.05
CA ASN A 51 -11.35 -11.11 -10.18
C ASN A 51 -11.56 -9.59 -10.05
N TYR A 52 -11.86 -9.09 -8.84
CA TYR A 52 -11.97 -7.67 -8.60
C TYR A 52 -10.61 -6.97 -8.80
N CYS A 53 -9.54 -7.51 -8.20
CA CYS A 53 -8.23 -6.90 -8.28
C CYS A 53 -7.64 -6.91 -9.69
N SER A 54 -7.93 -7.94 -10.49
CA SER A 54 -7.59 -7.95 -11.92
C SER A 54 -8.26 -6.82 -12.69
N ARG A 55 -9.57 -6.58 -12.46
CA ARG A 55 -10.31 -5.46 -13.08
C ARG A 55 -9.83 -4.09 -12.59
N PHE A 56 -9.51 -4.00 -11.31
CA PHE A 56 -8.95 -2.81 -10.68
C PHE A 56 -7.59 -2.43 -11.28
N GLN A 57 -6.73 -3.42 -11.54
CA GLN A 57 -5.45 -3.22 -12.23
C GLN A 57 -5.64 -2.79 -13.69
N SER A 58 -6.49 -3.49 -14.44
CA SER A 58 -6.71 -3.23 -15.87
C SER A 58 -7.50 -1.94 -16.12
N ASN A 59 -8.04 -1.30 -15.08
CA ASN A 59 -8.83 -0.07 -15.18
C ASN A 59 -10.05 -0.26 -16.10
N THR A 60 -10.55 -1.50 -16.18
CA THR A 60 -11.65 -1.90 -17.08
C THR A 60 -13.00 -1.90 -16.38
N ASP A 61 -13.08 -1.50 -15.11
CA ASP A 61 -14.36 -1.41 -14.41
C ASP A 61 -15.20 -0.27 -14.99
N THR A 62 -16.26 -0.68 -15.68
CA THR A 62 -17.21 0.18 -16.40
C THR A 62 -18.09 1.03 -15.46
N TRP A 63 -18.01 0.77 -14.14
CA TRP A 63 -18.91 1.32 -13.12
C TRP A 63 -18.42 2.61 -12.45
N SER A 64 -17.17 3.01 -12.64
CA SER A 64 -16.67 4.26 -12.06
C SER A 64 -16.05 5.14 -13.14
N ALA A 65 -16.66 6.29 -13.40
CA ALA A 65 -16.08 7.37 -14.21
C ALA A 65 -14.72 7.90 -13.69
N LYS A 66 -14.20 7.33 -12.59
CA LYS A 66 -12.86 7.57 -12.04
C LYS A 66 -11.98 6.36 -12.30
N ARG A 67 -10.85 6.61 -12.96
CA ARG A 67 -9.80 5.64 -13.33
C ARG A 67 -8.97 5.20 -12.11
N TRP A 68 -9.59 4.50 -11.16
CA TRP A 68 -8.87 3.95 -10.01
C TRP A 68 -8.05 2.75 -10.44
N SER A 69 -6.75 2.78 -10.12
CA SER A 69 -5.82 1.70 -10.45
C SER A 69 -4.70 1.63 -9.41
N CYS A 70 -3.79 0.68 -9.57
CA CYS A 70 -2.57 0.54 -8.76
C CYS A 70 -1.55 1.68 -8.96
N ASN A 71 -1.93 2.77 -9.64
CA ASN A 71 -1.05 3.90 -9.87
C ASN A 71 -0.69 4.65 -8.57
N SER A 72 0.43 5.36 -8.59
CA SER A 72 0.94 6.11 -7.44
C SER A 72 0.03 7.28 -7.01
N GLN A 73 -0.89 7.73 -7.87
CA GLN A 73 -1.90 8.75 -7.55
C GLN A 73 -3.04 8.22 -6.67
N HIS A 74 -3.40 6.94 -6.81
CA HIS A 74 -4.44 6.27 -6.04
C HIS A 74 -3.90 5.20 -5.10
N PHE A 75 -2.62 5.36 -4.72
CA PHE A 75 -1.89 4.43 -3.87
C PHE A 75 -2.68 3.92 -2.66
N ARG A 76 -3.36 4.81 -1.91
CA ARG A 76 -4.10 4.43 -0.69
C ARG A 76 -5.21 3.43 -0.94
N LEU A 77 -5.94 3.59 -2.03
CA LEU A 77 -7.03 2.69 -2.37
C LEU A 77 -6.44 1.35 -2.81
N GLY A 78 -5.53 1.35 -3.79
CA GLY A 78 -4.87 0.15 -4.28
C GLY A 78 -4.20 -0.65 -3.16
N PHE A 79 -3.47 0.03 -2.27
CA PHE A 79 -2.82 -0.58 -1.10
C PHE A 79 -3.80 -1.19 -0.11
N ARG A 80 -5.00 -0.61 0.03
CA ARG A 80 -6.03 -1.13 0.94
C ARG A 80 -6.78 -2.31 0.33
N VAL A 81 -7.16 -2.25 -0.95
CA VAL A 81 -8.06 -3.24 -1.56
C VAL A 81 -7.33 -4.40 -2.23
N CYS A 82 -6.23 -4.10 -2.93
CA CYS A 82 -5.54 -5.03 -3.83
C CYS A 82 -4.03 -4.95 -3.62
N ARG A 83 -3.59 -5.03 -2.37
CA ARG A 83 -2.19 -4.80 -1.97
C ARG A 83 -1.21 -5.70 -2.72
N GLN A 84 -1.50 -6.99 -2.75
CA GLN A 84 -0.65 -8.01 -3.33
C GLN A 84 -0.70 -7.92 -4.85
N SER A 85 -1.92 -7.88 -5.40
CA SER A 85 -2.14 -7.72 -6.84
C SER A 85 -1.44 -6.45 -7.36
N CYS A 86 -1.54 -5.32 -6.68
CA CYS A 86 -0.87 -4.09 -7.09
C CYS A 86 0.66 -4.10 -6.94
N GLY A 87 1.26 -5.19 -6.47
CA GLY A 87 2.72 -5.34 -6.37
C GLY A 87 3.35 -4.61 -5.17
N PHE A 88 2.54 -4.09 -4.24
CA PHE A 88 3.05 -3.35 -3.08
C PHE A 88 3.86 -4.22 -2.13
N CYS A 89 3.71 -5.54 -2.18
CA CYS A 89 4.49 -6.44 -1.34
C CYS A 89 5.89 -6.75 -1.87
N THR A 90 6.12 -6.57 -3.17
CA THR A 90 7.37 -6.97 -3.83
C THR A 90 8.11 -5.79 -4.42
N MET A 91 7.51 -4.59 -4.38
CA MET A 91 8.16 -3.38 -4.85
C MET A 91 9.30 -2.96 -3.92
N ASP A 92 10.28 -2.27 -4.49
CA ASP A 92 11.31 -1.59 -3.73
C ASP A 92 10.75 -0.30 -3.12
N TRP A 93 10.31 -0.40 -1.86
CA TRP A 93 9.77 0.72 -1.11
C TRP A 93 10.77 1.85 -0.90
N ARG A 94 12.06 1.54 -0.72
CA ARG A 94 13.10 2.55 -0.47
C ARG A 94 13.34 3.39 -1.72
N ASN A 95 13.28 2.75 -2.89
CA ASN A 95 13.49 3.40 -4.18
C ASN A 95 12.19 3.72 -4.94
N SER A 96 11.04 3.67 -4.26
CA SER A 96 9.74 3.83 -4.90
C SER A 96 9.55 5.21 -5.55
N PRO A 97 8.93 5.31 -6.74
CA PRO A 97 8.73 6.58 -7.43
C PRO A 97 7.76 7.51 -6.68
N ASN A 98 7.97 8.82 -6.81
CA ASN A 98 7.01 9.82 -6.32
C ASN A 98 5.71 9.78 -7.18
N PRO A 99 4.51 10.10 -6.63
CA PRO A 99 4.23 10.67 -5.31
C PRO A 99 3.69 9.63 -4.29
N LEU A 100 4.47 8.61 -3.96
CA LEU A 100 4.24 7.83 -2.74
C LEU A 100 4.54 8.69 -1.50
N LYS A 101 3.56 9.50 -1.08
CA LYS A 101 3.69 10.49 -0.01
C LYS A 101 2.57 10.35 1.02
N CYS A 102 2.90 10.61 2.28
CA CYS A 102 1.94 10.84 3.37
C CYS A 102 1.29 12.22 3.20
N THR A 103 0.32 12.36 2.28
CA THR A 103 -0.45 13.60 2.11
C THR A 103 -1.56 13.79 3.14
#